data_AF-A0A101X366-F1
#
_entry.id   AF-A0A101X366-F1
#
_cell.length_a   1.000
_cell.length_b   1.000
_cell.length_c   1.000
_cell.angle_alpha   90.00
_cell.angle_beta   90.00
_cell.angle_gamma   90.00
#
_symmetry.space_group_name_H-M   'P 1'
#
loop_
_entity.id
_entity.type
_entity.pdbx_description
1 polymer ?
#
loop_
_entity_poly.entity_id
_entity_poly.type
_entity_poly.pdbx_seq_one_letter_code
_entity_poly.pdbx_strand_id
1 'polypeptide(L)'
;MTDEGEEFIPHAIHTWFGYLKSRGIVVTRDEGAKYGQYARDTEERIRNALSTFGWVYCVDCRQPIFDLNEALEHAKRGHLLTNEFMRDEVAAEEVPMVS
;
A
#
# COMPACT_ATOMS: atom_id res chain seq x y z
N MET A 1 13.55 -23.42 1.36
CA MET A 1 13.10 -23.05 0.02
C MET A 1 12.40 -21.71 0.18
N THR A 2 13.09 -20.63 -0.16
CA THR A 2 12.54 -19.28 -0.08
C THR A 2 11.59 -19.10 -1.26
N ASP A 3 10.33 -18.81 -0.96
CA ASP A 3 9.23 -18.62 -1.90
C ASP A 3 9.45 -17.29 -2.66
N GLU A 4 10.38 -17.31 -3.61
CA GLU A 4 10.73 -16.18 -4.49
C GLU A 4 9.60 -15.95 -5.51
N GLY A 5 8.55 -15.24 -5.09
CA GLY A 5 7.51 -14.79 -6.02
C GLY A 5 6.18 -14.39 -5.38
N GLU A 6 5.98 -14.63 -4.09
CA GLU A 6 4.68 -14.38 -3.46
C GLU A 6 4.59 -12.93 -2.98
N GLU A 7 3.95 -12.09 -3.79
CA GLU A 7 3.61 -10.71 -3.43
C GLU A 7 2.19 -10.69 -2.83
N PHE A 8 2.10 -10.39 -1.54
CA PHE A 8 0.83 -10.10 -0.86
C PHE A 8 0.44 -8.62 -1.04
N ILE A 9 -0.73 -8.40 -1.63
CA ILE A 9 -1.34 -7.09 -1.84
C ILE A 9 -2.56 -6.96 -0.92
N PRO A 10 -2.46 -6.28 0.22
CA PRO A 10 -3.58 -6.11 1.13
C PRO A 10 -4.72 -5.32 0.53
N HIS A 11 -5.94 -5.64 0.94
CA HIS A 11 -7.13 -4.95 0.45
C HIS A 11 -7.21 -3.54 1.05
N ALA A 12 -7.43 -2.56 0.17
CA ALA A 12 -7.44 -1.12 0.42
C ALA A 12 -8.34 -0.65 1.58
N ILE A 13 -9.56 -1.18 1.67
CA ILE A 13 -10.58 -0.76 2.65
C ILE A 13 -10.64 -1.73 3.85
N HIS A 14 -10.71 -3.02 3.54
CA HIS A 14 -10.82 -4.09 4.50
C HIS A 14 -9.45 -4.70 4.81
N THR A 15 -8.80 -4.19 5.85
CA THR A 15 -7.46 -4.62 6.25
C THR A 15 -7.34 -6.06 6.74
N TRP A 16 -8.44 -6.80 6.86
CA TRP A 16 -8.45 -8.20 7.32
C TRP A 16 -8.15 -9.22 6.21
N PHE A 17 -8.10 -8.81 4.93
CA PHE A 17 -7.74 -9.69 3.82
C PHE A 17 -6.93 -8.98 2.73
N GLY A 18 -6.38 -9.75 1.80
CA GLY A 18 -5.66 -9.26 0.64
C GLY A 18 -5.52 -10.34 -0.43
N TYR A 19 -4.71 -10.05 -1.44
CA TYR A 19 -4.55 -10.86 -2.64
C TYR A 19 -3.10 -11.33 -2.78
N LEU A 20 -2.90 -12.64 -2.97
CA LEU A 20 -1.61 -13.19 -3.36
C LEU A 20 -1.50 -13.23 -4.87
N LYS A 21 -0.71 -12.32 -5.43
CA LYS A 21 -0.60 -12.12 -6.89
C LYS A 21 -0.09 -13.36 -7.62
N SER A 22 0.85 -14.08 -7.03
CA SER A 22 1.42 -15.31 -7.60
C SER A 22 0.43 -16.46 -7.69
N ARG A 23 -0.51 -16.55 -6.74
CA ARG A 23 -1.46 -17.67 -6.61
C ARG A 23 -2.84 -17.35 -7.14
N GLY A 24 -3.16 -16.08 -7.36
CA GLY A 24 -4.48 -15.65 -7.79
C GLY A 24 -5.56 -15.87 -6.74
N ILE A 25 -5.21 -15.89 -5.45
CA ILE A 25 -6.13 -16.18 -4.35
C ILE A 25 -6.27 -15.00 -3.38
N VAL A 26 -7.45 -14.89 -2.79
CA VAL A 26 -7.70 -14.02 -1.64
C VAL A 26 -7.33 -14.77 -0.37
N VAL A 27 -6.55 -14.13 0.49
CA VAL A 27 -6.12 -14.67 1.79
C VAL A 27 -6.40 -13.67 2.89
N THR A 28 -6.57 -14.16 4.11
CA THR A 28 -6.65 -13.28 5.28
C THR A 28 -5.32 -12.54 5.49
N ARG A 29 -5.34 -11.44 6.24
CA ARG A 29 -4.12 -10.66 6.55
C ARG A 29 -3.06 -11.54 7.20
N ASP A 30 -3.45 -12.42 8.12
CA ASP A 30 -2.50 -13.25 8.87
C ASP A 30 -1.90 -14.37 8.01
N GLU A 31 -2.65 -14.87 7.03
CA GLU A 31 -2.14 -15.78 6.00
C GLU A 31 -1.23 -15.05 5.02
N GLY A 32 -1.65 -13.88 4.56
CA GLY A 32 -0.95 -13.01 3.62
C GLY A 32 0.35 -12.43 4.17
N ALA A 33 0.40 -12.07 5.45
CA ALA A 33 1.57 -11.49 6.10
C ALA A 33 2.81 -12.42 6.08
N LYS A 34 2.61 -13.73 5.93
CA LYS A 34 3.70 -14.71 5.74
C LYS A 34 4.40 -14.56 4.38
N TYR A 35 3.68 -13.96 3.44
CA TYR A 35 4.07 -13.66 2.05
C TYR A 35 4.15 -12.16 1.80
N GLY A 36 3.80 -11.35 2.79
CA GLY A 36 4.17 -9.95 2.87
C GLY A 36 5.67 -9.94 3.06
N GLN A 37 6.38 -10.19 1.97
CA GLN A 37 7.82 -10.05 1.94
C GLN A 37 8.09 -8.66 2.50
N TYR A 38 8.72 -8.61 3.68
CA TYR A 38 9.79 -7.67 3.95
C TYR A 38 10.79 -7.85 2.80
N ALA A 39 10.41 -7.37 1.63
CA ALA A 39 11.16 -7.56 0.42
C ALA A 39 12.46 -6.82 0.66
N ARG A 40 13.57 -7.42 0.23
CA ARG A 40 14.90 -6.78 0.23
C ARG A 40 14.87 -5.34 -0.29
N ASP A 41 13.82 -4.98 -1.03
CA ASP A 41 13.62 -3.69 -1.68
C ASP A 41 12.52 -2.84 -1.00
N THR A 42 12.13 -3.11 0.25
CA THR A 42 11.09 -2.31 0.97
C THR A 42 11.54 -0.86 1.10
N GLU A 43 12.79 -0.64 1.50
CA GLU A 43 13.37 0.70 1.55
C GLU A 43 13.42 1.35 0.16
N GLU A 44 13.81 0.59 -0.86
CA GLU A 44 13.87 1.09 -2.24
C GLU A 44 12.48 1.46 -2.78
N ARG A 45 11.46 0.63 -2.51
CA ARG A 45 10.06 0.94 -2.84
C ARG A 45 9.56 2.20 -2.16
N ILE A 46 9.83 2.36 -0.86
CA ILE A 46 9.44 3.56 -0.10
C ILE A 46 10.17 4.80 -0.64
N ARG A 47 11.48 4.68 -0.91
CA ARG A 47 12.31 5.75 -1.47
C ARG A 47 11.81 6.15 -2.86
N ASN A 48 11.47 5.19 -3.71
CA ASN A 48 10.90 5.43 -5.02
C ASN A 48 9.52 6.07 -4.92
N ALA A 49 8.64 5.58 -4.04
CA ALA A 49 7.33 6.17 -3.82
C ALA A 49 7.42 7.64 -3.35
N LEU A 50 8.29 7.93 -2.39
CA LEU A 50 8.51 9.31 -1.93
C LEU A 50 9.16 10.18 -3.01
N SER A 51 10.05 9.63 -3.84
CA SER A 51 10.70 10.37 -4.93
C SER A 51 9.73 10.64 -6.10
N THR A 52 8.79 9.74 -6.37
CA THR A 52 7.81 9.86 -7.47
C THR A 52 6.57 10.65 -7.07
N PHE A 53 6.01 10.38 -5.90
CA PHE A 53 4.72 10.94 -5.46
C PHE A 53 4.86 12.00 -4.38
N GLY A 54 6.01 12.07 -3.70
CA GLY A 54 6.21 12.96 -2.54
C GLY A 54 5.60 12.43 -1.24
N TRP A 55 4.89 11.31 -1.27
CA TRP A 55 4.21 10.75 -0.10
C TRP A 55 4.06 9.22 -0.19
N VAL A 56 3.81 8.61 0.96
CA VAL A 56 3.33 7.22 1.10
C VAL A 56 2.25 7.19 2.18
N TYR A 57 1.17 6.43 1.98
CA TYR A 57 0.08 6.33 2.93
C TYR A 57 0.25 5.11 3.84
N CYS A 58 0.19 5.34 5.15
CA CYS A 58 0.15 4.27 6.13
C CYS A 58 -1.29 3.88 6.42
N VAL A 59 -1.68 2.66 6.03
CA VAL A 59 -3.06 2.16 6.18
C VAL A 59 -3.41 1.95 7.65
N ASP A 60 -2.47 1.48 8.46
CA ASP A 60 -2.69 1.27 9.90
C ASP A 60 -2.87 2.58 10.68
N CYS A 61 -2.08 3.61 10.33
CA CYS A 61 -2.16 4.93 10.98
C CYS A 61 -3.18 5.87 10.32
N ARG A 62 -3.67 5.51 9.13
CA ARG A 62 -4.60 6.29 8.30
C ARG A 62 -4.11 7.70 7.97
N GLN A 63 -2.80 7.86 7.79
CA GLN A 63 -2.17 9.15 7.51
C GLN A 63 -1.12 9.05 6.41
N PRO A 64 -0.95 10.10 5.59
CA PRO A 64 0.17 10.21 4.69
C PRO A 64 1.46 10.49 5.48
N ILE A 65 2.56 9.92 5.00
CA ILE A 65 3.92 10.08 5.49
C ILE A 65 4.73 10.68 4.35
N PHE A 66 5.47 11.73 4.66
CA PHE A 66 6.27 12.49 3.68
C PHE A 66 7.78 12.32 3.92
N ASP A 67 8.16 11.87 5.12
CA ASP A 67 9.55 11.64 5.49
C ASP A 67 9.94 10.17 5.31
N LEU A 68 11.14 9.94 4.74
CA LEU A 68 11.66 8.60 4.51
C LEU A 68 11.94 7.86 5.82
N ASN A 69 12.50 8.53 6.84
CA ASN A 69 12.82 7.86 8.10
C ASN A 69 11.55 7.46 8.83
N GLU A 70 10.54 8.34 8.86
CA GLU A 70 9.22 8.03 9.41
C GLU A 70 8.58 6.84 8.69
N ALA A 71 8.61 6.81 7.36
CA ALA A 71 8.08 5.70 6.58
C ALA A 71 8.82 4.38 6.88
N LEU A 72 10.14 4.42 7.00
CA LEU A 72 10.93 3.23 7.36
C LEU A 72 10.63 2.74 8.77
N GLU A 73 10.40 3.63 9.74
CA GLU A 73 9.99 3.25 11.09
C GLU A 73 8.59 2.60 11.11
N HIS A 74 7.67 3.10 10.29
CA HIS A 74 6.36 2.47 10.13
C HIS A 74 6.47 1.08 9.50
N ALA A 75 7.29 0.95 8.44
CA ALA A 75 7.58 -0.34 7.84
C ALA A 75 8.19 -1.32 8.86
N LYS A 76 9.17 -0.87 9.67
CA LYS A 76 9.79 -1.65 10.75
C LYS A 76 8.79 -2.15 11.80
N ARG A 77 7.76 -1.35 12.08
CA ARG A 77 6.65 -1.71 12.99
C ARG A 77 5.67 -2.70 12.36
N GLY A 78 5.85 -3.06 11.09
CA GLY A 78 4.95 -3.92 10.33
C GLY A 78 3.69 -3.20 9.85
N HIS A 79 3.70 -1.87 9.82
CA HIS A 79 2.59 -1.13 9.22
C HIS A 79 2.59 -1.30 7.71
N LEU A 80 1.39 -1.35 7.15
CA LEU A 80 1.15 -1.39 5.74
C LEU A 80 1.28 0.01 5.12
N LEU A 81 2.22 0.14 4.19
CA LEU A 81 2.46 1.35 3.42
C LEU A 81 2.03 1.15 1.96
N THR A 82 1.34 2.12 1.39
CA THR A 82 0.91 2.13 0.00
C THR A 82 0.95 3.52 -0.61
N ASN A 83 1.25 3.62 -1.90
CA ASN A 83 1.18 4.82 -2.72
C ASN A 83 0.06 4.73 -3.77
N GLU A 84 -0.63 3.60 -3.86
CA GLU A 84 -1.68 3.34 -4.87
C GLU A 84 -3.07 3.81 -4.42
N PHE A 85 -3.15 4.89 -3.63
CA PHE A 85 -4.40 5.28 -2.94
C PHE A 85 -4.99 6.63 -3.34
N MET A 86 -4.66 7.19 -4.51
CA MET A 86 -5.35 8.39 -5.01
C MET A 86 -5.56 8.31 -6.53
N ARG A 87 -6.52 7.49 -6.98
CA ARG A 87 -7.31 7.96 -8.12
C ARG A 87 -8.30 8.95 -7.53
N ASP A 88 -7.91 10.21 -7.54
CA ASP A 88 -8.87 11.30 -7.50
C ASP A 88 -9.66 11.18 -8.80
N GLU A 89 -10.71 10.34 -8.80
CA GLU A 89 -11.83 10.57 -9.69
C GLU A 89 -12.44 11.87 -9.19
N VAL A 90 -11.86 12.98 -9.65
CA VAL A 90 -12.42 14.31 -9.50
C VAL A 90 -13.86 14.17 -9.95
N ALA A 91 -14.80 14.12 -9.02
CA ALA A 91 -16.21 14.10 -9.34
C ALA A 91 -16.40 15.31 -10.26
N ALA A 92 -16.82 15.08 -11.51
CA ALA A 92 -17.06 16.17 -12.43
C ALA A 92 -17.96 17.18 -11.70
N GLU A 93 -17.50 18.43 -11.53
CA GLU A 93 -18.34 19.46 -10.95
C GLU A 93 -19.66 19.42 -11.73
N GLU A 94 -20.77 19.18 -11.03
CA GLU A 94 -22.09 19.30 -11.63
C GLU A 94 -22.26 20.77 -12.03
N VAL A 95 -21.91 21.09 -13.28
CA VAL A 95 -22.08 22.42 -13.83
C VAL A 95 -23.59 22.67 -13.82
N PRO A 96 -24.12 23.63 -13.04
CA PRO A 96 -25.54 23.90 -13.07
C PRO A 96 -25.89 24.35 -14.48
N MET A 97 -26.72 23.57 -15.17
CA MET A 97 -27.29 23.99 -16.44
C MET A 97 -28.17 25.20 -16.16
N VAL A 98 -27.67 26.39 -16.47
CA VAL A 98 -28.47 27.61 -16.46
C VAL A 98 -29.53 27.43 -17.54
N SER A 99 -30.79 27.36 -17.10
CA SER A 99 -31.98 27.27 -17.96
C SER A 99 -32.28 28.60 -18.65
#